data_AF-A0A9D6P3Q9-F1
#
_entry.id   AF-A0A9D6P3Q9-F1
#
_cell.length_a   1.000
_cell.length_b   1.000
_cell.length_c   1.000
_cell.angle_alpha   90.00
_cell.angle_beta   90.00
_cell.angle_gamma   90.00
#
_symmetry.space_group_name_H-M   'P 1'
#
loop_
_entity.id
_entity.type
_entity.pdbx_description
1 polymer ?
#
loop_
_entity_poly.entity_id
_entity_poly.type
_entity_poly.pdbx_seq_one_letter_code
_entity_poly.pdbx_strand_id
1 'polypeptide(L)' 'MADLSKLNWMTTRVDAALGWARKFSIFQYPFVTACCGMEYMATATSHYDMDRFGAGFPR' A
#
# COMPACT_ATOMS: atom_id res chain seq x y z
N MET A 1 -24.75 25.90 -11.72
CA MET A 1 -24.72 25.26 -10.38
C MET A 1 -24.94 23.74 -10.41
N ALA A 2 -25.49 23.13 -11.47
CA ALA A 2 -25.65 21.67 -11.59
C ALA A 2 -24.37 20.89 -11.98
N ASP A 3 -23.32 21.57 -12.48
CA ASP A 3 -22.07 20.90 -12.89
C ASP A 3 -21.08 20.64 -11.75
N LEU A 4 -21.14 21.42 -10.67
CA LEU A 4 -20.21 21.29 -9.54
C LEU A 4 -20.44 19.99 -8.74
N SER A 5 -21.70 19.54 -8.63
CA SER A 5 -22.03 18.25 -7.99
C SER A 5 -21.53 17.06 -8.82
N LYS A 6 -21.55 17.17 -10.16
CA LYS A 6 -20.98 16.19 -11.09
C LYS A 6 -19.46 16.10 -10.93
N LEU A 7 -18.78 17.23 -10.80
CA LEU A 7 -17.33 17.24 -10.58
C LEU A 7 -16.93 16.63 -9.23
N ASN A 8 -17.71 16.89 -8.19
CA ASN A 8 -17.40 16.44 -6.83
C ASN A 8 -17.51 14.91 -6.69
N TRP A 9 -18.56 14.28 -7.22
CA TRP A 9 -18.66 12.81 -7.19
C TRP A 9 -17.54 12.14 -8.00
N MET A 10 -17.15 12.72 -9.14
CA MET A 10 -16.05 12.21 -9.96
C MET A 10 -14.72 12.30 -9.20
N THR A 11 -14.44 13.43 -8.56
CA THR A 11 -13.25 13.61 -7.72
C THR A 11 -13.18 12.56 -6.60
N THR A 12 -14.28 12.27 -5.91
CA THR A 12 -14.28 11.25 -4.83
C THR A 12 -13.99 9.85 -5.36
N ARG A 13 -14.49 9.50 -6.55
CA ARG A 13 -14.23 8.19 -7.16
C ARG A 13 -12.79 8.05 -7.62
N VAL A 14 -12.23 9.10 -8.20
CA VAL A 14 -10.82 9.15 -8.61
C VAL A 14 -9.91 9.05 -7.38
N ASP A 15 -10.21 9.78 -6.31
CA ASP A 15 -9.45 9.69 -5.06
C ASP A 15 -9.51 8.28 -4.45
N ALA A 16 -10.71 7.66 -4.42
CA ALA A 16 -10.87 6.28 -3.95
C ALA A 16 -10.09 5.27 -4.80
N ALA A 17 -10.08 5.43 -6.13
CA ALA A 17 -9.31 4.57 -7.03
C ALA A 17 -7.79 4.76 -6.84
N LEU A 18 -7.32 5.99 -6.67
CA LEU A 18 -5.91 6.29 -6.40
C LEU A 18 -5.46 5.80 -5.01
N GLY A 19 -6.35 5.85 -4.01
CA GLY A 19 -6.10 5.29 -2.69
C GLY A 19 -6.02 3.76 -2.73
N TRP A 20 -6.89 3.12 -3.51
CA TRP A 20 -6.82 1.68 -3.77
C TRP A 20 -5.49 1.30 -4.43
N ALA A 21 -5.09 2.01 -5.49
CA ALA A 21 -3.84 1.75 -6.19
C ALA A 21 -2.62 1.83 -5.25
N ARG A 22 -2.51 2.91 -4.46
CA ARG A 22 -1.40 3.10 -3.52
C ARG A 22 -1.33 2.04 -2.42
N LYS A 23 -2.48 1.52 -1.97
CA LYS A 23 -2.53 0.51 -0.90
C LYS A 23 -1.99 -0.86 -1.33
N PHE A 24 -2.14 -1.22 -2.60
CA PHE A 24 -1.74 -2.53 -3.14
C PHE A 24 -0.40 -2.51 -3.91
N SER A 25 0.35 -1.41 -3.83
CA SER A 25 1.64 -1.25 -4.55
C SER A 25 2.71 -0.60 -3.66
N ILE A 26 2.87 -1.11 -2.44
CA ILE A 26 3.80 -0.56 -1.46
C ILE A 26 5.18 -1.18 -1.68
N PHE A 27 6.18 -0.36 -1.96
CA PHE A 27 7.58 -0.78 -1.95
C PHE A 27 8.20 -0.43 -0.61
N GLN A 28 8.36 -1.43 0.25
CA GLN A 28 8.82 -1.23 1.63
C GLN A 28 10.34 -1.14 1.69
N TYR A 29 10.89 -0.08 2.29
CA TYR A 29 12.33 0.04 2.55
C TYR A 29 12.62 -0.12 4.06
N PRO A 30 12.79 -1.36 4.56
CA PRO A 30 12.88 -1.62 5.99
C PRO A 30 14.26 -1.26 6.55
N PHE A 31 14.28 -0.49 7.64
CA PHE A 31 15.50 -0.21 8.41
C PHE A 31 15.64 -1.18 9.58
N VAL A 32 16.35 -2.28 9.34
CA VAL A 32 16.53 -3.40 10.27
C VAL A 32 17.74 -3.13 11.19
N THR A 33 17.59 -2.24 12.18
CA THR A 33 18.69 -1.81 13.06
C THR A 33 18.82 -2.60 14.37
N ALA A 34 17.78 -3.35 14.75
CA ALA A 34 17.70 -4.08 16.03
C ALA A 34 16.90 -5.38 15.89
N CYS A 35 16.47 -5.96 17.01
CA CYS A 35 15.76 -7.25 17.07
C CYS A 35 14.44 -7.28 16.29
N CYS A 36 13.72 -6.15 16.17
CA CYS A 36 12.50 -6.05 15.34
C CYS A 36 12.76 -6.36 13.87
N GLY A 37 14.03 -6.29 13.44
CA GLY A 37 14.45 -6.71 12.13
C GLY A 37 14.24 -8.19 11.85
N MET A 38 14.55 -9.07 12.81
CA MET A 38 14.36 -10.51 12.63
C MET A 38 12.87 -10.87 12.59
N GLU A 39 12.05 -10.17 13.39
CA GLU A 39 10.59 -10.29 13.34
C GLU A 39 10.06 -9.87 11.95
N TYR A 40 10.53 -8.75 11.43
CA TYR A 40 10.16 -8.29 10.08
C TYR A 40 10.53 -9.31 9.00
N MET A 41 11.74 -9.88 9.02
CA MET A 41 12.16 -10.89 8.04
C MET A 41 11.35 -12.19 8.14
N ALA A 42 10.98 -12.61 9.36
CA ALA A 42 10.10 -13.74 9.57
C ALA A 42 8.69 -13.48 9.01
N THR A 43 8.17 -12.26 9.12
CA THR A 43 6.89 -11.87 8.50
C THR A 43 6.98 -11.76 6.97
N ALA A 44 8.15 -11.44 6.41
CA ALA A 44 8.39 -11.42 4.97
C ALA A 44 8.48 -12.83 4.34
N THR A 45 8.59 -13.88 5.17
CA THR A 45 8.72 -15.27 4.71
C THR A 45 7.35 -15.88 4.37
N SER A 46 7.34 -17.01 3.66
CA SER A 46 6.15 -17.73 3.17
C SER A 46 4.99 -17.92 4.16
N HIS A 47 5.26 -17.96 5.46
CA HIS A 47 4.22 -18.07 6.48
C HIS A 47 3.27 -16.86 6.52
N TYR A 48 3.79 -15.65 6.34
CA TYR A 48 3.02 -14.41 6.39
C TYR A 48 3.14 -13.55 5.12
N ASP A 49 3.93 -14.04 4.15
CA ASP A 49 4.16 -13.54 2.79
C ASP A 49 3.53 -12.18 2.47
N MET A 50 4.25 -11.12 2.82
CA MET A 50 3.82 -9.74 2.63
C MET A 50 3.65 -9.38 1.14
N ASP A 51 4.29 -10.12 0.23
CA ASP A 51 4.20 -9.90 -1.21
C ASP A 51 2.76 -10.10 -1.73
N ARG A 52 1.97 -10.97 -1.09
CA ARG A 52 0.55 -11.20 -1.42
C ARG A 52 -0.31 -9.95 -1.29
N PHE A 53 0.10 -9.00 -0.46
CA PHE A 53 -0.62 -7.74 -0.27
C PHE A 53 -0.08 -6.62 -1.17
N GLY A 54 0.85 -6.93 -2.08
CA GLY A 54 1.52 -5.95 -2.92
C GLY A 54 2.53 -5.11 -2.14
N ALA A 55 3.00 -5.60 -0.99
CA ALA A 55 4.05 -5.02 -0.18
C ALA A 55 5.41 -5.66 -0.53
N GLY A 56 5.81 -5.50 -1.80
CA GLY A 56 7.02 -6.11 -2.35
C GLY A 56 8.30 -5.48 -1.77
N PHE A 57 9.32 -6.31 -1.57
CA PHE A 57 10.66 -5.80 -1.27
C PHE A 57 11.23 -5.16 -2.55
N PRO A 58 11.67 -3.89 -2.53
CA PRO A 58 12.37 -3.30 -3.65
C PRO A 58 13.65 -4.11 -3.87
N ARG A 59 13.77 -4.69 -5.07
CA ARG A 59 14.99 -5.39 -5.51
C ARG A 59 16.21 -4.48 -5.38
#